data_AF-A0A7W0SJI0-F1
#
_entry.id   AF-A0A7W0SJI0-F1
#
_cell.length_a   1.000
_cell.length_b   1.000
_cell.length_c   1.000
_cell.angle_alpha   90.00
_cell.angle_beta   90.00
_cell.angle_gamma   90.00
#
_symmetry.space_group_name_H-M   'P 1'
#
loop_
_entity.id
_entity.type
_entity.pdbx_description
1 polymer ?
#
loop_
_entity_poly.entity_id
_entity_poly.type
_entity_poly.pdbx_seq_one_letter_code
_entity_poly.pdbx_strand_id
1 'polypeptide(L)'
;AMIRSGNETSAAQTLDRIRTYQAQYASRNRGKFATFDQLVTAAGLDEKFTGDRPVVNGYVFTLTLEEPSSAKPASYKLNADPQVPTGITATGTRFFYTDSAIGTIKANDTQPAKAEDPSI
;
A
#
# COMPACT_ATOMS: atom_id res chain seq x y z
N ALA A 1 17.00 -13.64 -8.38
CA ALA A 1 17.18 -13.00 -7.05
C ALA A 1 17.10 -11.47 -7.16
N MET A 2 17.95 -10.81 -7.96
CA MET A 2 18.02 -9.34 -8.04
C MET A 2 16.71 -8.63 -8.48
N ILE A 3 15.92 -9.23 -9.37
CA ILE A 3 14.64 -8.66 -9.81
C ILE A 3 13.62 -8.64 -8.65
N ARG A 4 13.58 -9.68 -7.82
CA ARG A 4 12.65 -9.80 -6.69
C ARG A 4 12.94 -8.76 -5.61
N SER A 5 14.21 -8.64 -5.23
CA SER A 5 14.63 -7.62 -4.27
C SER A 5 14.40 -6.20 -4.78
N GLY A 6 14.54 -5.97 -6.09
CA GLY A 6 14.20 -4.70 -6.72
C GLY A 6 12.70 -4.39 -6.64
N ASN A 7 11.86 -5.37 -6.95
CA ASN A 7 10.41 -5.26 -6.83
C ASN A 7 9.98 -5.01 -5.37
N GLU A 8 10.53 -5.76 -4.41
CA GLU A 8 10.28 -5.60 -2.97
C GLU A 8 10.64 -4.18 -2.50
N THR A 9 11.82 -3.70 -2.87
CA THR A 9 12.27 -2.34 -2.53
C THR A 9 11.34 -1.29 -3.14
N SER A 10 10.96 -1.46 -4.42
CA SER A 10 10.03 -0.56 -5.10
C SER A 10 8.65 -0.58 -4.46
N ALA A 11 8.16 -1.74 -4.00
CA ALA A 11 6.88 -1.88 -3.34
C ALA A 11 6.88 -1.15 -1.99
N ALA A 12 7.89 -1.37 -1.14
CA ALA A 12 8.02 -0.67 0.13
C ALA A 12 8.07 0.86 -0.05
N GLN A 13 8.89 1.36 -0.98
CA GLN A 13 8.95 2.80 -1.29
C GLN A 13 7.62 3.35 -1.79
N THR A 14 6.85 2.54 -2.52
CA THR A 14 5.52 2.91 -2.99
C THR A 14 4.53 3.02 -1.84
N LEU A 15 4.57 2.11 -0.85
CA LEU A 15 3.75 2.24 0.36
C LEU A 15 4.03 3.56 1.08
N ASP A 16 5.30 3.92 1.30
CA ASP A 16 5.67 5.19 1.94
C ASP A 16 5.17 6.41 1.17
N ARG A 17 5.25 6.36 -0.17
CA ARG A 17 4.74 7.43 -1.03
C ARG A 17 3.22 7.55 -0.94
N ILE A 18 2.49 6.43 -1.05
CA ILE A 18 1.03 6.42 -0.92
C ILE A 18 0.63 6.94 0.46
N ARG A 19 1.29 6.51 1.54
CA ARG A 19 1.04 7.02 2.90
C ARG A 19 1.22 8.54 2.99
N THR A 20 2.29 9.06 2.38
CA THR A 20 2.53 10.51 2.31
C THR A 20 1.40 11.22 1.58
N TYR A 21 0.96 10.69 0.44
CA TYR A 21 -0.16 11.27 -0.32
C TYR A 21 -1.50 11.13 0.40
N GLN A 22 -1.74 10.06 1.15
CA GLN A 22 -2.92 9.91 1.99
C GLN A 22 -2.96 10.99 3.07
N ALA A 23 -1.84 11.26 3.74
CA ALA A 23 -1.76 12.33 4.74
C ALA A 23 -2.01 13.71 4.11
N GLN A 24 -1.43 13.98 2.94
CA GLN A 24 -1.67 15.22 2.19
C GLN A 24 -3.14 15.35 1.77
N TYR A 25 -3.74 14.28 1.25
CA TYR A 25 -5.14 14.27 0.85
C TYR A 25 -6.05 14.52 2.07
N ALA A 26 -5.83 13.81 3.18
CA ALA A 26 -6.60 13.98 4.41
C ALA A 26 -6.53 15.40 4.97
N SER A 27 -5.37 16.06 4.88
CA SER A 27 -5.19 17.46 5.29
C SER A 27 -6.09 18.45 4.52
N ARG A 28 -6.47 18.09 3.29
CA ARG A 28 -7.30 18.92 2.39
C ARG A 28 -8.76 18.47 2.33
N ASN A 29 -9.06 17.25 2.79
CA ASN A 29 -10.36 16.59 2.61
C ASN A 29 -11.01 16.21 3.95
N ARG A 30 -10.90 17.09 4.96
CA ARG A 30 -11.56 16.92 6.28
C ARG A 30 -11.22 15.59 6.96
N GLY A 31 -9.97 15.13 6.83
CA GLY A 31 -9.52 13.87 7.41
C GLY A 31 -9.95 12.61 6.65
N LYS A 32 -10.60 12.73 5.49
CA LYS A 32 -10.91 11.58 4.62
C LYS A 32 -9.69 11.12 3.85
N PHE A 33 -9.62 9.82 3.58
CA PHE A 33 -8.58 9.21 2.76
C PHE A 33 -9.06 9.01 1.32
N ALA A 34 -8.10 8.90 0.41
CA ALA A 34 -8.35 8.81 -1.04
C ALA A 34 -8.27 7.38 -1.55
N THR A 35 -9.00 7.08 -2.62
CA THR A 35 -8.78 5.90 -3.48
C THR A 35 -7.53 6.08 -4.35
N PHE A 36 -7.06 5.03 -5.04
CA PHE A 36 -5.92 5.17 -5.95
C PHE A 36 -6.17 6.22 -7.05
N ASP A 37 -7.34 6.23 -7.68
CA ASP A 37 -7.69 7.21 -8.72
C ASP A 37 -7.67 8.65 -8.19
N GLN A 38 -8.13 8.85 -6.95
CA GLN A 38 -8.07 10.15 -6.28
C GLN A 38 -6.62 10.55 -5.96
N LEU A 39 -5.75 9.60 -5.60
CA LEU A 39 -4.33 9.89 -5.40
C LEU A 39 -3.60 10.20 -6.71
N VAL A 40 -3.96 9.53 -7.82
CA VAL A 40 -3.42 9.83 -9.15
C VAL A 40 -3.79 11.25 -9.55
N THR A 41 -5.07 11.59 -9.45
CA THR A 41 -5.60 12.89 -9.89
C THR A 41 -5.24 14.06 -8.95
N ALA A 42 -5.27 13.86 -7.63
CA ALA A 42 -5.14 14.94 -6.65
C ALA A 42 -3.76 15.05 -5.99
N ALA A 43 -2.94 13.98 -6.01
CA ALA A 43 -1.65 13.95 -5.33
C ALA A 43 -0.46 13.60 -6.26
N GLY A 44 -0.71 13.32 -7.54
CA GLY A 44 0.33 13.00 -8.51
C GLY A 44 0.91 11.60 -8.34
N LEU A 45 0.12 10.65 -7.83
CA LEU A 45 0.47 9.23 -7.95
C LEU A 45 0.52 8.85 -9.43
N ASP A 46 1.44 7.96 -9.80
CA ASP A 46 1.63 7.51 -11.17
C ASP A 46 0.36 6.82 -11.72
N GLU A 47 -0.02 7.09 -12.96
CA GLU A 47 -1.23 6.58 -13.61
C GLU A 47 -1.31 5.05 -13.63
N LYS A 48 -0.17 4.35 -13.52
CA LYS A 48 -0.15 2.88 -13.38
C LYS A 48 -0.87 2.35 -12.12
N PHE A 49 -1.19 3.23 -11.16
CA PHE A 49 -1.97 2.89 -9.97
C PHE A 49 -3.48 3.05 -10.16
N THR A 50 -3.96 3.50 -11.32
CA THR A 50 -5.39 3.64 -11.60
C THR A 50 -6.15 2.32 -11.47
N GLY A 51 -7.38 2.41 -10.95
CA GLY A 51 -8.28 1.28 -10.69
C GLY A 51 -8.18 0.72 -9.26
N ASP A 52 -8.93 -0.34 -9.00
CA ASP A 52 -9.13 -0.84 -7.63
C ASP A 52 -7.95 -1.67 -7.09
N ARG A 53 -7.24 -2.36 -7.98
CA ARG A 53 -6.21 -3.33 -7.61
C ARG A 53 -5.03 -3.30 -8.58
N PRO A 54 -4.28 -2.18 -8.65
CA PRO A 54 -3.23 -2.00 -9.63
C PRO A 54 -2.07 -2.97 -9.39
N VAL A 55 -1.49 -3.44 -10.50
CA VAL A 55 -0.32 -4.31 -10.51
C VAL A 55 0.88 -3.51 -11.02
N VAL A 56 1.86 -3.28 -10.16
CA VAL A 56 3.02 -2.43 -10.44
C VAL A 56 4.28 -3.14 -9.98
N ASN A 57 5.28 -3.25 -10.87
CA ASN A 57 6.57 -3.89 -10.57
C ASN A 57 6.41 -5.29 -9.94
N GLY A 58 5.42 -6.07 -10.42
CA GLY A 58 5.16 -7.42 -9.91
C GLY A 58 4.50 -7.48 -8.54
N TYR A 59 3.98 -6.37 -8.03
CA TYR A 59 3.23 -6.27 -6.79
C TYR A 59 1.80 -5.81 -7.04
N VAL A 60 0.87 -6.41 -6.30
CA VAL A 60 -0.55 -6.09 -6.32
C VAL A 60 -0.85 -5.21 -5.12
N PHE A 61 -1.29 -3.98 -5.38
CA PHE A 61 -1.63 -3.04 -4.32
C PHE A 61 -3.13 -3.12 -4.02
N THR A 62 -3.46 -3.22 -2.73
CA THR A 62 -4.85 -3.28 -2.27
C THR A 62 -5.07 -2.21 -1.22
N LEU A 63 -5.95 -1.27 -1.49
CA LEU A 63 -6.29 -0.16 -0.59
C LEU A 63 -7.74 -0.31 -0.12
N THR A 64 -7.91 -0.45 1.18
CA THR A 64 -9.24 -0.49 1.81
C THR A 64 -9.46 0.80 2.58
N LEU A 65 -10.57 1.48 2.32
CA LEU A 65 -10.95 2.70 3.02
C LEU A 65 -12.12 2.42 3.96
N GLU A 66 -12.06 2.98 5.16
CA GLU A 66 -13.17 3.00 6.11
C GLU A 66 -13.58 4.46 6.34
N GLU A 67 -14.82 4.79 5.98
CA GLU A 67 -15.39 6.13 6.19
C GLU A 67 -15.52 6.44 7.70
N PRO A 68 -15.42 7.72 8.09
CA PRO A 68 -15.60 8.11 9.48
C PRO A 68 -17.03 7.83 9.93
N SER A 69 -17.16 7.44 11.20
CA SER A 69 -18.44 7.27 11.88
C SER A 69 -18.44 8.06 13.19
N SER A 70 -19.57 8.12 13.89
CA SER A 70 -19.66 8.72 15.22
C SER A 70 -18.72 8.06 16.25
N ALA A 71 -18.29 6.81 16.01
CA ALA A 71 -17.46 6.04 16.94
C ALA A 71 -15.98 5.94 16.52
N LYS A 72 -15.64 6.20 15.25
CA LYS A 72 -14.29 5.99 14.72
C LYS A 72 -13.95 7.04 13.66
N PRO A 73 -12.72 7.59 13.67
CA PRO A 73 -12.25 8.43 12.57
C PRO A 73 -12.15 7.59 11.28
N ALA A 74 -12.02 8.28 10.14
CA ALA A 74 -11.71 7.62 8.88
C ALA A 74 -10.39 6.85 9.03
N SER A 75 -10.24 5.75 8.30
CA SER A 75 -9.00 5.00 8.27
C SER A 75 -8.76 4.39 6.88
N TYR A 76 -7.53 3.99 6.62
CA TYR A 76 -7.19 3.19 5.45
C TYR A 76 -6.25 2.06 5.84
N LYS A 77 -6.30 0.98 5.07
CA LYS A 77 -5.33 -0.13 5.09
C LYS A 77 -4.76 -0.30 3.70
N LEU A 78 -3.45 -0.48 3.61
CA LEU A 78 -2.76 -0.64 2.34
C LEU A 78 -1.86 -1.87 2.41
N ASN A 79 -2.09 -2.80 1.49
CA ASN A 79 -1.24 -3.95 1.26
C ASN A 79 -0.50 -3.82 -0.07
N ALA A 80 0.71 -4.35 -0.13
CA ALA A 80 1.35 -4.72 -1.39
C ALA A 80 1.84 -6.16 -1.30
N ASP A 81 1.22 -7.02 -2.11
CA ASP A 81 1.50 -8.44 -2.14
C ASP A 81 2.21 -8.80 -3.45
N PRO A 82 3.19 -9.70 -3.46
CA PRO A 82 3.79 -10.16 -4.70
C PRO A 82 2.72 -10.84 -5.56
N GLN A 83 2.62 -10.43 -6.83
CA GLN A 83 1.71 -11.04 -7.81
C GLN A 83 1.93 -12.55 -7.93
N VAL A 84 3.18 -12.98 -7.85
CA VAL A 84 3.56 -14.39 -7.75
C VAL A 84 4.47 -14.55 -6.52
N PRO A 85 4.01 -15.12 -5.40
CA PRO A 85 4.77 -15.19 -4.15
C PRO A 85 5.83 -16.30 -4.12
N THR A 86 5.71 -17.33 -4.96
CA THR A 86 6.53 -18.54 -4.89
C THR A 86 7.04 -19.01 -6.25
N GLY A 87 7.98 -19.97 -6.24
CA GLY A 87 8.51 -20.59 -7.45
C GLY A 87 9.60 -19.80 -8.16
N ILE A 88 10.01 -20.28 -9.34
CA ILE A 88 11.08 -19.65 -10.14
C ILE A 88 10.65 -18.29 -10.71
N THR A 89 9.35 -18.12 -10.96
CA THR A 89 8.73 -16.89 -11.48
C THR A 89 8.25 -15.94 -10.39
N ALA A 90 8.58 -16.19 -9.12
CA ALA A 90 8.20 -15.30 -8.03
C ALA A 90 8.61 -13.85 -8.33
N THR A 91 7.66 -12.94 -8.20
CA THR A 91 7.84 -11.49 -8.40
C THR A 91 8.35 -10.80 -7.13
N GLY A 92 8.14 -11.44 -5.98
CA GLY A 92 8.65 -11.07 -4.67
C GLY A 92 8.34 -12.19 -3.67
N THR A 93 8.94 -12.13 -2.49
CA THR A 93 8.75 -13.10 -1.40
C THR A 93 8.17 -12.48 -0.14
N ARG A 94 8.30 -11.15 -0.01
CA ARG A 94 7.79 -10.39 1.11
C ARG A 94 6.47 -9.72 0.76
N PHE A 95 5.54 -9.77 1.70
CA PHE A 95 4.25 -9.09 1.69
C PHE A 95 4.35 -7.87 2.59
N PHE A 96 3.76 -6.75 2.19
CA PHE A 96 3.87 -5.48 2.90
C PHE A 96 2.51 -4.95 3.33
N TYR A 97 2.49 -4.27 4.48
CA TYR A 97 1.29 -3.66 5.04
C TYR A 97 1.61 -2.32 5.71
N THR A 98 0.71 -1.35 5.56
CA THR A 98 0.66 -0.15 6.40
C THR A 98 -0.79 0.31 6.54
N ASP A 99 -1.06 1.17 7.51
CA ASP A 99 -2.39 1.74 7.70
C ASP A 99 -2.30 3.18 8.24
N SER A 100 -3.46 3.83 8.39
CA SER A 100 -3.53 5.20 8.90
C SER A 100 -3.04 5.38 10.34
N ALA A 101 -2.94 4.30 11.13
CA ALA A 101 -2.55 4.35 12.55
C ALA A 101 -1.08 3.98 12.77
N ILE A 102 -0.50 3.09 11.95
CA ILE A 102 0.89 2.65 12.10
C ILE A 102 1.84 3.49 11.26
N GLY A 103 2.80 4.12 11.93
CA GLY A 103 3.78 4.98 11.29
C GLY A 103 4.92 4.27 10.55
N THR A 104 4.78 2.98 10.27
CA THR A 104 5.84 2.12 9.69
C THR A 104 5.25 1.13 8.68
N ILE A 105 6.10 0.53 7.85
CA ILE A 105 5.74 -0.59 6.99
C ILE A 105 5.95 -1.88 7.79
N LYS A 106 4.96 -2.76 7.74
CA LYS A 106 5.02 -4.14 8.25
C LYS A 106 5.35 -5.09 7.12
N ALA A 107 6.04 -6.18 7.43
CA ALA A 107 6.34 -7.21 6.45
C ALA A 107 6.16 -8.62 7.00
N ASN A 108 5.72 -9.52 6.12
CA ASN A 108 5.59 -10.95 6.36
C ASN A 108 6.14 -11.70 5.14
N ASP A 109 6.73 -12.89 5.33
CA ASP A 109 7.39 -13.64 4.24
C ASP A 109 6.57 -14.85 3.77
N THR A 110 5.38 -15.06 4.33
CA THR A 110 4.57 -16.28 4.11
C THR A 110 3.13 -16.03 3.71
N GLN A 111 2.57 -14.89 4.11
CA GLN A 111 1.18 -14.51 3.88
C GLN A 111 1.05 -12.98 3.80
N PRO A 112 -0.08 -12.45 3.28
CA PRO A 112 -0.35 -11.02 3.32
C PRO A 112 -0.11 -10.42 4.70
N ALA A 113 0.68 -9.34 4.74
CA ALA A 113 1.07 -8.73 6.00
C ALA A 113 -0.11 -7.99 6.67
N LYS A 114 -0.03 -7.85 7.98
CA LYS A 114 -1.03 -7.20 8.85
C LYS A 114 -0.37 -6.34 9.92
N ALA A 115 -1.17 -5.60 10.69
CA ALA A 115 -0.69 -4.62 11.65
C ALA A 115 0.20 -5.22 12.74
N GLU A 116 -0.02 -6.49 13.09
CA GLU A 116 0.74 -7.21 14.12
C GLU A 116 2.09 -7.75 13.65
N ASP A 117 2.38 -7.74 12.34
CA ASP A 117 3.65 -8.23 11.82
C ASP A 117 4.84 -7.31 12.17
N PRO A 118 6.09 -7.81 12.07
CA PRO A 118 7.29 -7.02 12.31
C PRO A 118 7.39 -5.82 11.37
N SER A 119 7.93 -4.71 11.88
CA SER A 119 8.28 -3.55 11.05
C SER A 119 9.60 -3.78 10.31
N ILE A 120 9.78 -3.12 9.16
CA ILE A 120 11.03 -3.09 8.38
C ILE A 120 11.71 -1.74 8.42
#